data_AF-A0A6J6EMJ4-F1
#
_entry.id   AF-A0A6J6EMJ4-F1
#
_cell.length_a   1.000
_cell.length_b   1.000
_cell.length_c   1.000
_cell.angle_alpha   90.00
_cell.angle_beta   90.00
_cell.angle_gamma   90.00
#
_symmetry.space_group_name_H-M   'P 1'
#
loop_
_entity.id
_entity.type
_entity.pdbx_description
1 polymer ?
#
loop_
_entity_poly.entity_id
_entity_poly.type
_entity_poly.pdbx_seq_one_letter_code
_entity_poly.pdbx_strand_id
1 'polypeptide(L)'
;MNHDLSRPTSPNAAGLPSLGRRQLFRLGGLSVATAAVVAACGGTESPGIARIGLAPTTTDLPPANISDSVLLRTAASIERSAIGVYTTALDAGLLPSAAIAAAERFRDDHVAHAEAVDALTTEVGGEPFTCGNPRLEEITIPAILAAVLGDEAAGIPASDNPQRDVMNIAFALESYAAETYQSFVPMLSLPSLRGEAIRIAGDEARHSSVLALAITGRPAGYVQREVPASPPQIPVAYALPSRFGTLGGVPLVIGAADEVGQRRAFSLDTPSLNTFVYDSTEGSC
;
A
#
# COMPACT_ATOMS: atom_id res chain seq x y z
N MET A 1 -35.62 -60.21 21.14
CA MET A 1 -34.64 -61.19 20.64
C MET A 1 -33.57 -60.41 19.91
N ASN A 2 -32.36 -60.46 20.47
CA ASN A 2 -31.21 -59.64 20.12
C ASN A 2 -30.64 -60.08 18.78
N HIS A 3 -30.44 -59.14 17.85
CA HIS A 3 -29.52 -59.35 16.74
C HIS A 3 -28.21 -58.64 17.05
N ASP A 4 -27.23 -59.50 17.30
CA ASP A 4 -25.84 -59.29 17.65
C ASP A 4 -25.08 -58.65 16.47
N LEU A 5 -24.55 -57.44 16.67
CA LEU A 5 -23.62 -56.78 15.75
C LEU A 5 -22.20 -57.17 16.15
N SER A 6 -21.74 -58.30 15.61
CA SER A 6 -20.34 -58.72 15.73
C SER A 6 -19.44 -57.75 14.96
N ARG A 7 -18.63 -56.98 15.70
CA ARG A 7 -17.50 -56.20 15.18
C ARG A 7 -16.40 -57.13 14.65
N PRO A 8 -15.80 -56.87 13.48
CA PRO A 8 -14.50 -57.43 13.16
C PRO A 8 -13.41 -56.68 13.93
N THR A 9 -12.55 -57.46 14.58
CA THR A 9 -11.32 -57.07 15.26
C THR A 9 -10.28 -56.60 14.25
N SER A 10 -9.60 -55.48 14.53
CA SER A 10 -8.35 -55.09 13.87
C SER A 10 -7.22 -55.04 14.91
N PRO A 11 -5.98 -55.40 14.53
CA PRO A 11 -4.92 -55.75 15.46
C PRO A 11 -4.25 -54.53 16.07
N ASN A 12 -3.70 -54.74 17.28
CA ASN A 12 -2.85 -53.82 18.02
C ASN A 12 -1.76 -53.19 17.14
N ALA A 13 -1.73 -51.85 17.10
CA ALA A 13 -0.53 -51.07 16.81
C ALA A 13 -0.41 -49.96 17.86
N ALA A 14 0.78 -49.88 18.45
CA ALA A 14 1.14 -49.17 19.66
C ALA A 14 0.71 -47.69 19.68
N GLY A 15 0.11 -47.27 20.79
CA GLY A 15 -0.13 -45.85 21.09
C GLY A 15 1.20 -45.11 21.25
N LEU A 16 1.38 -44.06 20.47
CA LEU A 16 2.40 -43.05 20.73
C LEU A 16 2.03 -42.31 22.04
N PRO A 17 2.93 -42.16 23.02
CA PRO A 17 2.61 -41.43 24.24
C PRO A 17 2.36 -39.97 23.89
N SER A 18 1.21 -39.43 24.33
CA SER A 18 0.92 -38.01 24.18
C SER A 18 1.90 -37.21 25.04
N LEU A 19 2.72 -36.38 24.38
CA LEU A 19 3.66 -35.50 25.07
C LEU A 19 2.86 -34.35 25.69
N GLY A 20 2.59 -34.47 26.99
CA GLY A 20 1.90 -33.45 27.75
C GLY A 20 2.73 -32.18 27.89
N ARG A 21 2.08 -31.01 27.76
CA ARG A 21 2.65 -29.66 27.91
C ARG A 21 3.45 -29.47 29.22
N ARG A 22 3.17 -30.27 30.26
CA ARG A 22 3.88 -30.26 31.55
C ARG A 22 5.16 -31.12 31.60
N GLN A 23 5.33 -32.04 30.66
CA GLN A 23 6.48 -32.96 30.59
C GLN A 23 7.62 -32.34 29.76
N LEU A 24 7.29 -31.49 28.79
CA LEU A 24 8.24 -30.70 28.01
C LEU A 24 9.05 -29.73 28.90
N PHE A 25 8.42 -29.15 29.94
CA PHE A 25 9.11 -28.25 30.89
C PHE A 25 9.94 -28.96 31.96
N ARG A 26 9.90 -30.30 32.05
CA ARG A 26 10.76 -31.08 32.96
C ARG A 26 12.01 -31.64 32.27
N LEU A 27 12.06 -31.62 30.94
CA LEU A 27 13.20 -32.09 30.13
C LEU A 27 14.12 -30.97 29.62
N GLY A 28 13.69 -29.70 29.72
CA GLY A 28 14.47 -28.55 29.22
C GLY A 28 15.63 -28.08 30.12
N GLY A 29 16.02 -28.86 31.14
CA GLY A 29 16.93 -28.41 32.20
C GLY A 29 18.39 -28.80 32.08
N LEU A 30 18.83 -29.66 31.14
CA LEU A 30 20.22 -30.15 31.16
C LEU A 30 20.72 -30.67 29.80
N SER A 31 21.46 -29.84 29.05
CA SER A 31 22.60 -30.25 28.22
C SER A 31 23.36 -29.04 27.65
N VAL A 32 24.25 -28.51 28.48
CA VAL A 32 25.43 -27.75 28.03
C VAL A 32 26.42 -28.74 27.40
N ALA A 33 27.10 -28.30 26.33
CA ALA A 33 28.40 -28.76 25.79
C ALA A 33 28.37 -29.36 24.36
N THR A 34 28.51 -28.51 23.36
CA THR A 34 29.42 -28.79 22.23
C THR A 34 29.94 -27.46 21.68
N ALA A 35 31.17 -27.12 22.07
CA ALA A 35 31.90 -25.97 21.56
C ALA A 35 32.71 -26.39 20.32
N ALA A 36 32.51 -25.71 19.19
CA ALA A 36 33.44 -25.72 18.06
C ALA A 36 33.47 -24.33 17.39
N VAL A 37 34.47 -23.57 17.86
CA VAL A 37 35.21 -22.43 17.29
C VAL A 37 34.89 -22.04 15.84
N VAL A 38 34.41 -20.80 15.65
CA VAL A 38 34.87 -19.89 14.57
C VAL A 38 35.17 -18.54 15.21
N ALA A 39 36.46 -18.23 15.35
CA ALA A 39 36.94 -16.93 15.75
C ALA A 39 37.05 -16.02 14.52
N ALA A 40 36.39 -14.87 14.52
CA ALA A 40 36.77 -13.75 13.67
C ALA A 40 36.26 -12.41 14.24
N CYS A 41 37.23 -11.62 14.70
CA CYS A 41 37.24 -10.15 14.75
C CYS A 41 36.29 -9.42 15.73
N GLY A 42 36.84 -9.01 16.88
CA GLY A 42 36.41 -7.77 17.57
C GLY A 42 36.38 -7.78 19.10
N GLY A 43 37.53 -7.55 19.74
CA GLY A 43 37.70 -6.76 20.98
C GLY A 43 36.84 -7.02 22.24
N THR A 44 37.48 -7.63 23.24
CA THR A 44 37.35 -7.49 24.72
C THR A 44 35.97 -7.63 25.42
N GLU A 45 35.79 -8.84 25.97
CA GLU A 45 35.28 -9.23 27.30
C GLU A 45 34.02 -8.56 27.90
N SER A 46 32.91 -9.28 27.79
CA SER A 46 31.84 -9.32 28.80
C SER A 46 31.21 -10.72 28.83
N PRO A 47 30.91 -11.30 30.00
CA PRO A 47 30.33 -12.63 30.09
C PRO A 47 28.83 -12.55 29.79
N GLY A 48 28.49 -12.40 28.51
CA GLY A 48 27.14 -12.42 28.00
C GLY A 48 27.05 -13.37 26.81
N ILE A 49 25.91 -14.06 26.69
CA ILE A 49 25.58 -14.92 25.56
C ILE A 49 25.85 -14.15 24.25
N ALA A 50 26.69 -14.71 23.36
CA ALA A 50 27.02 -14.09 22.08
C ALA A 50 25.75 -13.79 21.28
N ARG A 51 25.40 -12.52 21.15
CA ARG A 51 24.36 -12.05 20.23
C ARG A 51 25.00 -11.79 18.87
N ILE A 52 24.69 -12.63 17.90
CA ILE A 52 24.99 -12.35 16.49
C ILE A 52 23.93 -11.34 16.02
N GLY A 53 24.36 -10.15 15.57
CA GLY A 53 23.48 -9.09 15.07
C GLY A 53 23.16 -7.98 16.08
N LEU A 54 24.19 -7.36 16.67
CA LEU A 54 24.00 -6.00 17.18
C LEU A 54 23.67 -5.13 15.97
N ALA A 55 22.42 -4.68 15.86
CA ALA A 55 22.09 -3.61 14.94
C ALA A 55 23.04 -2.45 15.27
N PRO A 56 23.71 -1.85 14.27
CA PRO A 56 24.54 -0.69 14.52
C PRO A 56 23.71 0.33 15.30
N THR A 57 24.31 0.96 16.31
CA THR A 57 23.69 2.10 16.97
C THR A 57 23.49 3.17 15.93
N THR A 58 22.28 3.26 15.39
CA THR A 58 21.89 4.36 14.52
C THR A 58 21.75 5.57 15.42
N THR A 59 22.30 6.70 14.99
CA THR A 59 21.94 7.98 15.59
C THR A 59 20.43 8.14 15.42
N ASP A 60 19.69 8.36 16.50
CA ASP A 60 18.29 8.72 16.39
C ASP A 60 18.21 9.97 15.50
N LEU A 61 17.45 9.86 14.41
CA LEU A 61 17.12 11.04 13.63
C LEU A 61 16.40 12.02 14.56
N PRO A 62 16.67 13.33 14.45
CA PRO A 62 15.88 14.34 15.15
C PRO A 62 14.40 14.03 14.92
N PRO A 63 13.52 14.18 15.93
CA PRO A 63 12.10 13.93 15.75
C PRO A 63 11.60 14.77 14.58
N ALA A 64 11.11 14.09 13.55
CA ALA A 64 10.59 14.72 12.35
C ALA A 64 9.41 15.63 12.76
N ASN A 65 9.58 16.94 12.61
CA ASN A 65 8.50 17.89 12.85
C ASN A 65 7.54 17.82 11.65
N ILE A 66 6.34 17.30 11.87
CA ILE A 66 5.28 17.27 10.87
C ILE A 66 4.47 18.57 11.05
N SER A 67 4.89 19.61 10.35
CA SER A 67 4.20 20.91 10.30
C SER A 67 3.06 20.89 9.28
N ASP A 68 2.23 21.95 9.30
CA ASP A 68 1.26 22.18 8.23
C ASP A 68 1.93 22.28 6.86
N SER A 69 3.11 22.92 6.75
CA SER A 69 3.87 23.00 5.49
C SER A 69 4.27 21.61 4.99
N VAL A 70 4.74 20.72 5.86
CA VAL A 70 5.12 19.34 5.48
C VAL A 70 3.92 18.57 4.96
N LEU A 71 2.76 18.68 5.61
CA LEU A 71 1.54 18.01 5.16
C LEU A 71 1.07 18.55 3.80
N LEU A 72 1.06 19.87 3.62
CA LEU A 72 0.65 20.50 2.36
C LEU A 72 1.63 20.17 1.22
N ARG A 73 2.95 20.26 1.47
CA ARG A 73 3.99 19.83 0.51
C ARG A 73 3.84 18.36 0.13
N THR A 74 3.50 17.50 1.09
CA THR A 74 3.24 16.08 0.83
C THR A 74 2.01 15.91 -0.05
N ALA A 75 0.89 16.56 0.28
CA ALA A 75 -0.34 16.51 -0.52
C ALA A 75 -0.08 16.97 -1.97
N ALA A 76 0.55 18.14 -2.15
CA ALA A 76 0.89 18.68 -3.46
C ALA A 76 1.79 17.74 -4.27
N SER A 77 2.73 17.04 -3.62
CA SER A 77 3.58 16.05 -4.29
C SER A 77 2.79 14.82 -4.77
N ILE A 78 1.77 14.41 -4.03
CA ILE A 78 0.91 13.28 -4.38
C ILE A 78 0.01 13.64 -5.56
N GLU A 79 -0.57 14.85 -5.57
CA GLU A 79 -1.32 15.37 -6.71
C GLU A 79 -0.49 15.34 -7.99
N ARG A 80 0.78 15.74 -7.89
CA ARG A 80 1.70 15.76 -9.04
C ARG A 80 2.06 14.37 -9.52
N SER A 81 2.24 13.43 -8.61
CA SER A 81 2.36 12.01 -8.96
C SER A 81 1.11 11.49 -9.67
N ALA A 82 -0.09 11.89 -9.23
CA ALA A 82 -1.34 11.53 -9.89
C ALA A 82 -1.47 12.13 -11.30
N ILE A 83 -1.09 13.41 -11.49
CA ILE A 83 -1.01 14.07 -12.81
C ILE A 83 -0.10 13.27 -13.75
N GLY A 84 1.06 12.84 -13.27
CA GLY A 84 2.02 12.04 -14.05
C GLY A 84 1.44 10.69 -14.49
N VAL A 85 0.76 9.99 -13.58
CA VAL A 85 0.11 8.70 -13.88
C VAL A 85 -1.02 8.87 -14.89
N TYR A 86 -1.88 9.87 -14.74
CA TYR A 86 -2.96 10.14 -15.71
C TYR A 86 -2.43 10.53 -17.08
N THR A 87 -1.41 11.38 -17.13
CA THR A 87 -0.75 11.78 -18.38
C THR A 87 -0.17 10.56 -19.09
N THR A 88 0.54 9.70 -18.36
CA THR A 88 1.08 8.44 -18.89
C THR A 88 -0.02 7.53 -19.43
N ALA A 89 -1.13 7.38 -18.71
CA ALA A 89 -2.25 6.54 -19.13
C ALA A 89 -2.96 7.06 -20.40
N LEU A 90 -3.10 8.38 -20.52
CA LEU A 90 -3.65 9.06 -21.70
C LEU A 90 -2.71 8.89 -22.91
N ASP A 91 -1.43 9.18 -22.74
CA ASP A 91 -0.42 9.12 -23.81
C ASP A 91 -0.20 7.69 -24.31
N ALA A 92 -0.26 6.70 -23.41
CA ALA A 92 -0.13 5.29 -23.78
C ALA A 92 -1.35 4.76 -24.57
N GLY A 93 -2.46 5.51 -24.64
CA GLY A 93 -3.67 5.08 -25.34
C GLY A 93 -4.33 3.84 -24.74
N LEU A 94 -4.06 3.56 -23.46
CA LEU A 94 -4.51 2.34 -22.76
C LEU A 94 -5.88 2.52 -22.09
N LEU A 95 -6.46 3.72 -22.14
CA LEU A 95 -7.79 3.98 -21.60
C LEU A 95 -8.89 3.55 -22.57
N PRO A 96 -10.01 2.97 -22.09
CA PRO A 96 -11.21 2.81 -22.91
C PRO A 96 -11.68 4.17 -23.44
N SER A 97 -12.17 4.25 -24.68
CA SER A 97 -12.57 5.52 -25.28
C SER A 97 -13.62 6.29 -24.47
N ALA A 98 -14.52 5.57 -23.78
CA ALA A 98 -15.54 6.16 -22.92
C ALA A 98 -14.97 6.77 -21.61
N ALA A 99 -13.73 6.45 -21.24
CA ALA A 99 -13.07 6.93 -20.03
C ALA A 99 -12.14 8.13 -20.28
N ILE A 100 -11.78 8.43 -21.54
CA ILE A 100 -10.79 9.46 -21.87
C ILE A 100 -11.20 10.84 -21.32
N ALA A 101 -12.43 11.29 -21.57
CA ALA A 101 -12.90 12.59 -21.09
C ALA A 101 -12.93 12.69 -19.55
N ALA A 102 -13.20 11.58 -18.86
CA ALA A 102 -13.13 11.54 -17.40
C ALA A 102 -11.69 11.60 -16.91
N ALA A 103 -10.78 10.87 -17.55
CA ALA A 103 -9.36 10.88 -17.20
C ALA A 103 -8.70 12.25 -17.44
N GLU A 104 -9.04 12.94 -18.54
CA GLU A 104 -8.62 14.33 -18.77
C GLU A 104 -9.15 15.25 -17.68
N ARG A 105 -10.44 15.11 -17.33
CA ARG A 105 -11.06 15.89 -16.26
C ARG A 105 -10.38 15.66 -14.91
N PHE A 106 -10.10 14.41 -14.53
CA PHE A 106 -9.47 14.08 -13.25
C PHE A 106 -8.02 14.58 -13.20
N ARG A 107 -7.25 14.43 -14.29
CA ARG A 107 -5.92 15.06 -14.41
C ARG A 107 -5.98 16.57 -14.17
N ASP A 108 -6.93 17.25 -14.82
CA ASP A 108 -7.08 18.71 -14.69
C ASP A 108 -7.55 19.12 -13.28
N ASP A 109 -8.37 18.29 -12.63
CA ASP A 109 -8.76 18.48 -11.24
C ASP A 109 -7.57 18.32 -10.28
N HIS A 110 -6.70 17.32 -10.47
CA HIS A 110 -5.44 17.20 -9.71
C HIS A 110 -4.50 18.40 -9.91
N VAL A 111 -4.44 18.98 -11.12
CA VAL A 111 -3.69 20.23 -11.35
C VAL A 111 -4.26 21.35 -10.48
N ALA A 112 -5.58 21.53 -10.47
CA ALA A 112 -6.24 22.54 -9.66
C ALA A 112 -6.06 22.28 -8.15
N HIS A 113 -6.06 21.02 -7.71
CA HIS A 113 -5.79 20.65 -6.31
C HIS A 113 -4.34 20.96 -5.93
N ALA A 114 -3.36 20.60 -6.76
CA ALA A 114 -1.94 20.90 -6.52
C ALA A 114 -1.70 22.41 -6.39
N GLU A 115 -2.29 23.22 -7.28
CA GLU A 115 -2.20 24.68 -7.25
C GLU A 115 -2.85 25.29 -5.99
N ALA A 116 -4.02 24.77 -5.58
CA ALA A 116 -4.69 25.21 -4.35
C ALA A 116 -3.84 24.90 -3.10
N VAL A 117 -3.24 23.72 -3.04
CA VAL A 117 -2.39 23.30 -1.93
C VAL A 117 -1.07 24.07 -1.90
N ASP A 118 -0.48 24.40 -3.06
CA ASP A 118 0.70 25.25 -3.13
C ASP A 118 0.43 26.67 -2.59
N ALA A 119 -0.73 27.24 -2.95
CA ALA A 119 -1.15 28.54 -2.42
C ALA A 119 -1.26 28.51 -0.89
N LEU A 120 -1.91 27.48 -0.33
CA LEU A 120 -2.00 27.28 1.11
C LEU A 120 -0.63 27.05 1.77
N THR A 121 0.28 26.34 1.09
CA THR A 121 1.65 26.13 1.56
C THR A 121 2.36 27.47 1.75
N THR A 122 2.21 28.36 0.77
CA THR A 122 2.76 29.72 0.83
C THR A 122 2.13 30.54 1.96
N GLU A 123 0.81 30.45 2.16
CA GLU A 123 0.10 31.17 3.23
C GLU A 123 0.56 30.78 4.64
N VAL A 124 0.95 29.52 4.85
CA VAL A 124 1.51 29.06 6.13
C VAL A 124 3.03 29.29 6.25
N GLY A 125 3.64 29.98 5.29
CA GLY A 125 5.06 30.32 5.28
C GLY A 125 5.99 29.19 4.84
N GLY A 126 5.45 28.14 4.21
CA GLY A 126 6.23 27.09 3.58
C GLY A 126 6.53 27.39 2.11
N GLU A 127 7.52 26.70 1.55
CA GLU A 127 7.78 26.71 0.12
C GLU A 127 6.95 25.60 -0.57
N PRO A 128 6.23 25.89 -1.67
CA PRO A 128 5.56 24.86 -2.47
C PRO A 128 6.51 23.77 -2.94
N PHE A 129 6.01 22.53 -3.05
CA PHE A 129 6.79 21.41 -3.60
C PHE A 129 6.23 21.01 -4.96
N THR A 130 6.96 21.37 -6.02
CA THR A 130 6.45 21.33 -7.40
C THR A 130 6.77 20.04 -8.17
N CYS A 131 7.25 19.00 -7.49
CA CYS A 131 7.55 17.68 -8.05
C CYS A 131 6.60 16.60 -7.55
N GLY A 132 6.57 15.45 -8.24
CA GLY A 132 5.92 14.24 -7.75
C GLY A 132 6.52 13.75 -6.42
N ASN A 133 5.76 12.97 -5.65
CA ASN A 133 6.20 12.47 -4.36
C ASN A 133 7.43 11.55 -4.52
N PRO A 134 8.60 11.90 -3.96
CA PRO A 134 9.83 11.16 -4.22
C PRO A 134 9.72 9.65 -3.95
N ARG A 135 9.00 9.28 -2.88
CA ARG A 135 8.85 7.87 -2.50
C ARG A 135 7.95 7.11 -3.48
N LEU A 136 6.88 7.75 -3.96
CA LEU A 136 6.00 7.15 -4.96
C LEU A 136 6.71 7.04 -6.31
N GLU A 137 7.41 8.08 -6.73
CA GLU A 137 8.13 8.13 -8.00
C GLU A 137 9.31 7.15 -8.05
N GLU A 138 9.99 6.90 -6.93
CA GLU A 138 11.14 5.99 -6.90
C GLU A 138 10.71 4.52 -6.96
N ILE A 139 9.59 4.15 -6.32
CA ILE A 139 9.29 2.74 -6.02
C ILE A 139 7.91 2.32 -6.48
N THR A 140 6.89 3.07 -6.11
CA THR A 140 5.50 2.61 -6.25
C THR A 140 5.02 2.75 -7.69
N ILE A 141 5.15 3.94 -8.27
CA ILE A 141 4.66 4.26 -9.62
C ILE A 141 5.41 3.46 -10.69
N PRO A 142 6.75 3.40 -10.72
CA PRO A 142 7.47 2.59 -11.70
C PRO A 142 7.08 1.12 -11.65
N ALA A 143 6.92 0.55 -10.44
CA ALA A 143 6.54 -0.85 -10.28
C ALA A 143 5.11 -1.12 -10.76
N ILE A 144 4.17 -0.20 -10.52
CA ILE A 144 2.80 -0.25 -11.02
C ILE A 144 2.77 -0.16 -12.56
N LEU A 145 3.48 0.81 -13.13
CA LEU A 145 3.55 0.99 -14.58
C LEU A 145 4.21 -0.21 -15.27
N ALA A 146 5.30 -0.74 -14.71
CA ALA A 146 5.95 -1.95 -15.24
C ALA A 146 5.02 -3.18 -15.19
N ALA A 147 4.13 -3.29 -14.20
CA ALA A 147 3.15 -4.37 -14.15
C ALA A 147 2.12 -4.28 -15.30
N VAL A 148 1.85 -3.07 -15.82
CA VAL A 148 0.93 -2.86 -16.95
C VAL A 148 1.65 -2.97 -18.29
N LEU A 149 2.73 -2.22 -18.45
CA LEU A 149 3.45 -2.04 -19.71
C LEU A 149 4.45 -3.17 -20.00
N GLY A 150 4.85 -3.91 -18.96
CA GLY A 150 5.95 -4.86 -19.02
C GLY A 150 7.31 -4.20 -18.82
N ASP A 151 8.28 -5.02 -18.44
CA ASP A 151 9.69 -4.65 -18.33
C ASP A 151 10.53 -5.91 -18.64
N GLU A 152 11.10 -5.97 -19.85
CA GLU A 152 11.90 -7.11 -20.29
C GLU A 152 13.17 -7.30 -19.45
N ALA A 153 13.80 -6.19 -19.02
CA ALA A 153 15.03 -6.25 -18.23
C ALA A 153 14.79 -6.82 -16.83
N ALA A 154 13.62 -6.52 -16.25
CA ALA A 154 13.19 -7.06 -14.97
C ALA A 154 12.39 -8.38 -15.08
N GLY A 155 12.22 -8.93 -16.29
CA GLY A 155 11.46 -10.16 -16.52
C GLY A 155 9.97 -10.04 -16.18
N ILE A 156 9.40 -8.84 -16.32
CA ILE A 156 8.01 -8.53 -16.01
C ILE A 156 7.19 -8.59 -17.31
N PRO A 157 6.27 -9.55 -17.47
CA PRO A 157 5.41 -9.57 -18.64
C PRO A 157 4.42 -8.39 -18.61
N ALA A 158 4.11 -7.84 -19.78
CA ALA A 158 3.04 -6.86 -19.93
C ALA A 158 1.68 -7.46 -19.53
N SER A 159 0.74 -6.60 -19.12
CA SER A 159 -0.59 -7.03 -18.71
C SER A 159 -1.35 -7.75 -19.83
N ASP A 160 -2.11 -8.78 -19.45
CA ASP A 160 -3.07 -9.48 -20.32
C ASP A 160 -4.32 -8.64 -20.64
N ASN A 161 -4.59 -7.60 -19.84
CA ASN A 161 -5.66 -6.65 -20.06
C ASN A 161 -5.26 -5.26 -19.52
N PRO A 162 -4.47 -4.49 -20.28
CA PRO A 162 -4.00 -3.18 -19.86
C PRO A 162 -5.12 -2.18 -19.55
N GLN A 163 -6.23 -2.20 -20.31
CA GLN A 163 -7.38 -1.32 -20.09
C GLN A 163 -8.00 -1.54 -18.71
N ARG A 164 -8.21 -2.80 -18.32
CA ARG A 164 -8.70 -3.15 -16.98
C ARG A 164 -7.74 -2.67 -15.91
N ASP A 165 -6.44 -2.89 -16.10
CA ASP A 165 -5.44 -2.57 -15.07
C ASP A 165 -5.26 -1.07 -14.89
N VAL A 166 -5.25 -0.29 -15.98
CA VAL A 166 -5.20 1.18 -15.93
C VAL A 166 -6.43 1.75 -15.22
N MET A 167 -7.63 1.22 -15.48
CA MET A 167 -8.83 1.66 -14.75
C MET A 167 -8.75 1.34 -13.25
N ASN A 168 -8.19 0.18 -12.87
CA ASN A 168 -7.98 -0.16 -11.46
C ASN A 168 -6.88 0.69 -10.80
N ILE A 169 -5.83 1.06 -11.53
CA ILE A 169 -4.80 1.99 -11.06
C ILE A 169 -5.43 3.35 -10.77
N ALA A 170 -6.21 3.89 -11.72
CA ALA A 170 -6.92 5.15 -11.52
C ALA A 170 -7.81 5.08 -10.26
N PHE A 171 -8.63 4.03 -10.13
CA PHE A 171 -9.49 3.86 -8.95
C PHE A 171 -8.69 3.83 -7.64
N ALA A 172 -7.56 3.12 -7.63
CA ALA A 172 -6.72 3.00 -6.45
C ALA A 172 -6.06 4.34 -6.10
N LEU A 173 -5.60 5.08 -7.10
CA LEU A 173 -4.96 6.39 -6.94
C LEU A 173 -5.94 7.44 -6.39
N GLU A 174 -7.16 7.49 -6.92
CA GLU A 174 -8.22 8.39 -6.42
C GLU A 174 -8.61 8.05 -4.98
N SER A 175 -8.72 6.75 -4.66
CA SER A 175 -9.01 6.31 -3.30
C SER A 175 -7.87 6.68 -2.35
N TYR A 176 -6.63 6.51 -2.79
CA TYR A 176 -5.43 6.88 -2.05
C TYR A 176 -5.34 8.39 -1.79
N ALA A 177 -5.62 9.23 -2.78
CA ALA A 177 -5.67 10.68 -2.63
C ALA A 177 -6.78 11.08 -1.62
N ALA A 178 -7.99 10.54 -1.79
CA ALA A 178 -9.10 10.79 -0.87
C ALA A 178 -8.76 10.42 0.59
N GLU A 179 -8.16 9.24 0.81
CA GLU A 179 -7.76 8.78 2.13
C GLU A 179 -6.61 9.60 2.72
N THR A 180 -5.67 10.04 1.88
CA THR A 180 -4.55 10.91 2.28
C THR A 180 -5.07 12.21 2.86
N TYR A 181 -5.92 12.93 2.13
CA TYR A 181 -6.48 14.18 2.63
C TYR A 181 -7.34 13.98 3.88
N GLN A 182 -8.15 12.93 3.95
CA GLN A 182 -8.91 12.60 5.17
C GLN A 182 -8.00 12.36 6.37
N SER A 183 -6.86 11.69 6.16
CA SER A 183 -5.86 11.45 7.21
C SER A 183 -5.22 12.75 7.70
N PHE A 184 -5.05 13.75 6.83
CA PHE A 184 -4.42 15.03 7.18
C PHE A 184 -5.35 15.95 7.96
N VAL A 185 -6.68 15.81 7.81
CA VAL A 185 -7.67 16.64 8.55
C VAL A 185 -7.38 16.73 10.06
N PRO A 186 -7.16 15.63 10.81
CA PRO A 186 -6.83 15.74 12.23
C PRO A 186 -5.41 16.24 12.54
N MET A 187 -4.51 16.29 11.56
CA MET A 187 -3.12 16.71 11.73
C MET A 187 -2.90 18.20 11.46
N LEU A 188 -3.68 18.78 10.53
CA LEU A 188 -3.59 20.19 10.15
C LEU A 188 -4.04 21.09 11.30
N SER A 189 -3.29 22.17 11.57
CA SER A 189 -3.51 23.02 12.76
C SER A 189 -4.64 24.04 12.57
N LEU A 190 -4.85 24.55 11.35
CA LEU A 190 -5.81 25.62 11.05
C LEU A 190 -7.16 25.09 10.53
N PRO A 191 -8.30 25.68 10.94
CA PRO A 191 -9.61 25.30 10.42
C PRO A 191 -9.76 25.44 8.90
N SER A 192 -9.13 26.46 8.30
CA SER A 192 -9.14 26.68 6.85
C SER A 192 -8.48 25.54 6.10
N LEU A 193 -7.29 25.10 6.55
CA LEU A 193 -6.56 23.98 5.96
C LEU A 193 -7.36 22.68 6.06
N ARG A 194 -8.00 22.43 7.22
CA ARG A 194 -8.89 21.26 7.39
C ARG A 194 -10.09 21.31 6.44
N GLY A 195 -10.65 22.50 6.24
CA GLY A 195 -11.75 22.74 5.31
C GLY A 195 -11.36 22.44 3.86
N GLU A 196 -10.17 22.86 3.45
CA GLU A 196 -9.69 22.58 2.10
C GLU A 196 -9.32 21.10 1.91
N ALA A 197 -8.64 20.50 2.88
CA ALA A 197 -8.29 19.08 2.82
C ALA A 197 -9.55 18.20 2.68
N ILE A 198 -10.60 18.43 3.48
CA ILE A 198 -11.83 17.64 3.37
C ILE A 198 -12.62 17.94 2.08
N ARG A 199 -12.48 19.15 1.52
CA ARG A 199 -13.07 19.50 0.23
C ARG A 199 -12.43 18.67 -0.88
N ILE A 200 -11.08 18.68 -0.96
CA ILE A 200 -10.32 17.89 -1.95
C ILE A 200 -10.58 16.40 -1.75
N ALA A 201 -10.52 15.90 -0.52
CA ALA A 201 -10.87 14.50 -0.22
C ALA A 201 -12.24 14.09 -0.79
N GLY A 202 -13.23 14.99 -0.73
CA GLY A 202 -14.56 14.76 -1.27
C GLY A 202 -14.61 14.73 -2.80
N ASP A 203 -13.73 15.46 -3.48
CA ASP A 203 -13.60 15.42 -4.94
C ASP A 203 -12.98 14.09 -5.39
N GLU A 204 -11.87 13.68 -4.78
CA GLU A 204 -11.20 12.39 -5.09
C GLU A 204 -12.07 11.17 -4.75
N ALA A 205 -12.85 11.27 -3.67
CA ALA A 205 -13.86 10.26 -3.35
C ALA A 205 -14.94 10.15 -4.45
N ARG A 206 -15.29 11.26 -5.13
CA ARG A 206 -16.22 11.21 -6.28
C ARG A 206 -15.54 10.63 -7.51
N HIS A 207 -14.28 10.96 -7.78
CA HIS A 207 -13.52 10.38 -8.89
C HIS A 207 -13.43 8.86 -8.76
N SER A 208 -12.99 8.35 -7.61
CA SER A 208 -12.96 6.91 -7.31
C SER A 208 -14.35 6.26 -7.45
N SER A 209 -15.42 6.95 -7.02
CA SER A 209 -16.79 6.45 -7.18
C SER A 209 -17.22 6.31 -8.63
N VAL A 210 -16.90 7.30 -9.48
CA VAL A 210 -17.16 7.24 -10.94
C VAL A 210 -16.40 6.08 -11.57
N LEU A 211 -15.13 5.91 -11.22
CA LEU A 211 -14.30 4.80 -11.73
C LEU A 211 -14.84 3.45 -11.30
N ALA A 212 -15.27 3.29 -10.05
CA ALA A 212 -15.85 2.05 -9.58
C ALA A 212 -17.14 1.67 -10.32
N LEU A 213 -18.00 2.65 -10.61
CA LEU A 213 -19.20 2.43 -11.42
C LEU A 213 -18.84 2.02 -12.86
N ALA A 214 -17.81 2.64 -13.44
CA ALA A 214 -17.31 2.29 -14.77
C ALA A 214 -16.71 0.87 -14.82
N ILE A 215 -15.90 0.50 -13.83
CA ILE A 215 -15.26 -0.82 -13.73
C ILE A 215 -16.29 -1.94 -13.54
N THR A 216 -17.29 -1.73 -12.68
CA THR A 216 -18.31 -2.76 -12.37
C THR A 216 -19.47 -2.79 -13.36
N GLY A 217 -19.67 -1.72 -14.13
CA GLY A 217 -20.68 -1.60 -15.18
C GLY A 217 -22.14 -1.59 -14.70
N ARG A 218 -22.42 -1.65 -13.38
CA ARG A 218 -23.76 -1.88 -12.80
C ARG A 218 -23.88 -1.52 -11.31
N PRO A 219 -25.11 -1.53 -10.74
CA PRO A 219 -25.35 -1.28 -9.31
C PRO A 219 -24.66 -2.24 -8.32
N ALA A 220 -24.08 -3.33 -8.80
CA ALA A 220 -23.30 -4.26 -7.96
C ALA A 220 -22.09 -3.59 -7.30
N GLY A 221 -21.62 -2.46 -7.84
CA GLY A 221 -20.61 -1.62 -7.23
C GLY A 221 -21.11 -0.70 -6.11
N TYR A 222 -22.41 -0.55 -5.84
CA TYR A 222 -22.88 0.41 -4.80
C TYR A 222 -22.56 -0.01 -3.36
N VAL A 223 -22.44 -1.30 -3.09
CA VAL A 223 -22.30 -1.83 -1.73
C VAL A 223 -21.19 -2.87 -1.67
N GLN A 224 -20.34 -2.73 -0.67
CA GLN A 224 -19.26 -3.65 -0.35
C GLN A 224 -19.80 -5.07 -0.15
N ARG A 225 -19.27 -6.03 -0.90
CA ARG A 225 -19.46 -7.46 -0.64
C ARG A 225 -18.10 -8.03 -0.22
N GLU A 226 -18.10 -8.78 0.87
CA GLU A 226 -16.89 -9.10 1.60
C GLU A 226 -16.01 -10.20 0.98
N VAL A 227 -14.71 -10.03 1.24
CA VAL A 227 -13.48 -10.84 1.08
C VAL A 227 -13.03 -11.20 -0.35
N PRO A 228 -11.84 -10.73 -0.79
CA PRO A 228 -11.21 -11.21 -2.01
C PRO A 228 -10.87 -12.71 -1.89
N ALA A 229 -11.12 -13.46 -2.96
CA ALA A 229 -10.79 -14.88 -3.01
C ALA A 229 -9.26 -15.10 -2.94
N SER A 230 -8.87 -16.28 -2.46
CA SER A 230 -7.51 -16.81 -2.60
C SER A 230 -7.53 -17.85 -3.74
N PRO A 231 -6.69 -17.73 -4.78
CA PRO A 231 -5.59 -16.77 -5.01
C PRO A 231 -6.04 -15.31 -5.21
N PRO A 232 -5.23 -14.26 -4.88
CA PRO A 232 -5.59 -12.86 -5.09
C PRO A 232 -6.17 -12.58 -6.48
N GLN A 233 -7.47 -12.28 -6.46
CA GLN A 233 -8.20 -11.83 -7.64
C GLN A 233 -8.22 -10.30 -7.67
N ILE A 234 -8.53 -9.76 -8.84
CA ILE A 234 -8.74 -8.32 -9.02
C ILE A 234 -9.89 -7.90 -8.10
N PRO A 235 -9.67 -6.97 -7.15
CA PRO A 235 -10.70 -6.56 -6.22
C PRO A 235 -11.86 -5.91 -6.98
N VAL A 236 -13.09 -6.16 -6.52
CA VAL A 236 -14.26 -5.48 -7.06
C VAL A 236 -14.26 -4.05 -6.51
N ALA A 237 -14.18 -3.05 -7.40
CA ALA A 237 -14.27 -1.65 -7.03
C ALA A 237 -15.71 -1.30 -6.58
N TYR A 238 -15.85 -0.42 -5.58
CA TYR A 238 -17.15 0.01 -5.05
C TYR A 238 -17.34 1.53 -5.16
N ALA A 239 -18.55 1.97 -5.48
CA ALA A 239 -18.96 3.37 -5.67
C ALA A 239 -19.17 4.15 -4.37
N LEU A 240 -19.10 3.47 -3.23
CA LEU A 240 -18.89 4.10 -1.92
C LEU A 240 -17.55 3.58 -1.36
N PRO A 241 -16.42 3.86 -2.05
CA PRO A 241 -15.14 3.26 -1.69
C PRO A 241 -14.56 3.92 -0.44
N SER A 242 -14.69 5.24 -0.33
CA SER A 242 -14.09 6.01 0.75
C SER A 242 -14.88 5.84 2.05
N ARG A 243 -14.25 5.25 3.05
CA ARG A 243 -14.72 5.26 4.44
C ARG A 243 -13.78 6.17 5.23
N PHE A 244 -14.35 7.17 5.91
CA PHE A 244 -13.58 8.03 6.78
C PHE A 244 -12.86 7.19 7.85
N GLY A 245 -11.54 7.37 7.97
CA GLY A 245 -10.72 6.70 8.97
C GLY A 245 -10.43 5.22 8.68
N THR A 246 -10.43 4.80 7.41
CA THR A 246 -9.84 3.50 7.05
C THR A 246 -8.36 3.45 7.45
N LEU A 247 -7.95 2.33 8.06
CA LEU A 247 -6.58 2.12 8.58
C LEU A 247 -5.75 1.18 7.70
N GLY A 248 -6.37 0.57 6.69
CA GLY A 248 -5.68 -0.27 5.71
C GLY A 248 -5.41 0.54 4.45
N GLY A 249 -4.29 0.26 3.76
CA GLY A 249 -4.02 0.85 2.45
C GLY A 249 -4.98 0.36 1.38
N VAL A 250 -4.98 1.07 0.25
CA VAL A 250 -5.82 0.76 -0.90
C VAL A 250 -5.20 -0.43 -1.65
N PRO A 251 -5.87 -1.60 -1.69
CA PRO A 251 -5.34 -2.76 -2.38
C PRO A 251 -5.46 -2.59 -3.89
N LEU A 252 -4.40 -2.92 -4.62
CA LEU A 252 -4.35 -2.90 -6.07
C LEU A 252 -3.80 -4.23 -6.58
N VAL A 253 -4.56 -4.94 -7.41
CA VAL A 253 -4.13 -6.22 -8.01
C VAL A 253 -4.21 -6.10 -9.53
N ILE A 254 -3.05 -6.15 -10.20
CA ILE A 254 -2.89 -5.86 -11.63
C ILE A 254 -1.76 -6.69 -12.27
N GLY A 255 -1.56 -6.53 -13.58
CA GLY A 255 -0.55 -7.19 -14.38
C GLY A 255 -0.97 -8.58 -14.84
N ALA A 256 -0.18 -9.20 -15.72
CA ALA A 256 -0.48 -10.54 -16.22
C ALA A 256 -0.55 -11.58 -15.08
N ALA A 257 -1.42 -12.58 -15.26
CA ALA A 257 -1.50 -13.70 -14.34
C ALA A 257 -0.31 -14.64 -14.56
N ASP A 258 0.26 -15.16 -13.48
CA ASP A 258 1.26 -16.23 -13.53
C ASP A 258 0.64 -17.60 -13.85
N GLU A 259 1.47 -18.65 -13.88
CA GLU A 259 1.05 -20.03 -14.20
C GLU A 259 -0.04 -20.59 -13.27
N VAL A 260 -0.15 -20.06 -12.06
CA VAL A 260 -1.16 -20.46 -11.06
C VAL A 260 -2.30 -19.45 -10.93
N GLY A 261 -2.35 -18.45 -11.82
CA GLY A 261 -3.42 -17.46 -11.90
C GLY A 261 -3.25 -16.25 -10.98
N GLN A 262 -2.09 -16.09 -10.33
CA GLN A 262 -1.80 -14.98 -9.42
C GLN A 262 -1.39 -13.73 -10.18
N ARG A 263 -1.81 -12.58 -9.66
CA ARG A 263 -1.44 -11.26 -10.20
C ARG A 263 -0.64 -10.49 -9.16
N ARG A 264 0.07 -9.46 -9.61
CA ARG A 264 0.86 -8.61 -8.70
C ARG A 264 -0.07 -7.82 -7.81
N ALA A 265 0.18 -7.86 -6.51
CA ALA A 265 -0.55 -7.11 -5.51
C ALA A 265 0.32 -5.96 -5.00
N PHE A 266 -0.27 -4.77 -4.93
CA PHE A 266 0.28 -3.54 -4.37
C PHE A 266 -0.66 -3.04 -3.27
N SER A 267 -0.12 -2.27 -2.34
CA SER A 267 -0.89 -1.51 -1.35
C SER A 267 -0.47 -0.05 -1.47
N LEU A 268 -1.43 0.85 -1.69
CA LEU A 268 -1.20 2.29 -1.58
C LEU A 268 -1.58 2.70 -0.17
N ASP A 269 -0.58 2.82 0.69
CA ASP A 269 -0.76 3.20 2.09
C ASP A 269 -0.67 4.72 2.22
N THR A 270 -1.57 5.32 3.01
CA THR A 270 -1.54 6.76 3.30
C THR A 270 -0.16 7.19 3.81
N PRO A 271 0.26 8.44 3.53
CA PRO A 271 1.63 8.88 3.79
C PRO A 271 2.08 8.63 5.24
N SER A 272 3.30 8.11 5.36
CA SER A 272 3.98 7.94 6.64
C SER A 272 5.33 8.69 6.62
N LEU A 273 6.14 8.57 7.67
CA LEU A 273 7.38 9.35 7.84
C LEU A 273 8.35 9.28 6.65
N ASN A 274 8.35 8.18 5.89
CA ASN A 274 9.21 8.01 4.72
C ASN A 274 8.62 8.55 3.40
N THR A 275 7.35 8.95 3.41
CA THR A 275 6.63 9.52 2.26
C THR A 275 6.41 11.01 2.42
N PHE A 276 6.52 11.55 3.64
CA PHE A 276 6.40 12.99 3.89
C PHE A 276 7.48 13.79 3.16
N VAL A 277 7.06 14.91 2.59
CA VAL A 277 7.92 15.90 1.94
C VAL A 277 8.27 16.96 2.96
N TYR A 278 9.41 16.78 3.63
CA TYR A 278 9.90 17.73 4.62
C TYR A 278 10.32 19.06 3.98
N ASP A 279 10.42 20.11 4.78
CA ASP A 279 10.88 21.43 4.28
C ASP A 279 12.30 21.34 3.69
N SER A 280 13.12 20.40 4.16
CA SER A 280 14.47 20.12 3.63
C SER A 280 14.48 19.24 2.38
N THR A 281 13.33 18.70 1.96
CA THR A 281 13.25 17.85 0.78
C THR A 281 13.30 18.71 -0.47
N GLU A 282 14.33 18.50 -1.29
CA GLU A 282 14.49 19.15 -2.59
C GLU A 282 13.82 18.32 -3.69
N GLY A 283 13.21 19.00 -4.66
CA GLY A 283 12.62 18.36 -5.83
C GLY A 283 13.68 17.94 -6.84
N SER A 284 13.52 16.78 -7.46
CA SER A 284 14.39 16.27 -8.53
C SER A 284 13.69 16.12 -9.88
N CYS A 285 12.51 16.72 -10.03
CA CYS A 285 11.87 16.99 -11.31
C CYS A 285 12.42 18.30 -11.90
#